data_AF-A0A1M4YIK5-F1
#
_entry.id   AF-A0A1M4YIK5-F1
#
_cell.length_a   1.000
_cell.length_b   1.000
_cell.length_c   1.000
_cell.angle_alpha   90.00
_cell.angle_beta   90.00
_cell.angle_gamma   90.00
#
_symmetry.space_group_name_H-M   'P 1'
#
loop_
_entity.id
_entity.type
_entity.pdbx_description
1 polymer ?
#
loop_
_entity_poly.entity_id
_entity_poly.type
_entity_poly.pdbx_seq_one_letter_code
_entity_poly.pdbx_strand_id
1 'polypeptide(L)'
;MIDLKTGEIIINSDLILSPKLSLEEFKKTRYYTGQDEKMYMSIGGPHKIDGRDFYISLYFKDSFLKEVSLAMDSPLIKEWNNEPKRKEIHVNI
;
A
#
# COMPACT_ATOMS: atom_id res chain seq x y z
N MET A 1 -3.56 -8.34 8.53
CA MET A 1 -2.69 -9.46 8.91
C MET A 1 -1.68 -9.72 7.82
N ILE A 2 -0.41 -9.83 8.19
CA ILE A 2 0.67 -10.32 7.31
C ILE A 2 0.98 -11.76 7.70
N ASP A 3 0.69 -12.72 6.83
CA ASP A 3 1.10 -14.11 7.01
C ASP A 3 2.48 -14.31 6.39
N LEU A 4 3.51 -14.45 7.24
CA LEU A 4 4.89 -14.62 6.80
C LEU A 4 5.18 -16.02 6.22
N LYS A 5 4.30 -17.01 6.43
CA LYS A 5 4.46 -18.35 5.85
C LYS A 5 3.98 -18.40 4.41
N THR A 6 2.84 -17.76 4.13
CA THR A 6 2.23 -17.74 2.79
C THR A 6 2.64 -16.53 1.97
N GLY A 7 3.12 -15.47 2.61
CA GLY A 7 3.38 -14.18 1.98
C GLY A 7 2.10 -13.39 1.71
N GLU A 8 0.98 -13.76 2.34
CA GLU A 8 -0.31 -13.10 2.14
C GLU A 8 -0.46 -11.90 3.07
N ILE A 9 -0.97 -10.80 2.51
CA ILE A 9 -1.33 -9.60 3.25
C ILE A 9 -2.84 -9.42 3.12
N ILE A 10 -3.54 -9.65 4.22
CA ILE A 10 -4.99 -9.50 4.29
C ILE A 10 -5.29 -8.05 4.67
N ILE A 11 -5.86 -7.31 3.71
CA ILE A 11 -6.28 -5.91 3.87
C ILE A 11 -7.70 -5.85 4.46
N ASN A 12 -8.60 -6.66 3.92
CA ASN A 12 -9.96 -6.89 4.41
C ASN A 12 -10.54 -8.13 3.71
N SER A 13 -11.84 -8.39 3.91
CA SER A 13 -12.56 -9.49 3.25
C SER A 13 -12.50 -9.46 1.73
N ASP A 14 -12.31 -8.26 1.14
CA ASP A 14 -12.46 -8.04 -0.30
C ASP A 14 -11.11 -7.97 -1.03
N LEU A 15 -9.99 -7.92 -0.29
CA LEU A 15 -8.65 -7.83 -0.86
C LEU A 15 -7.63 -8.59 -0.01
N ILE A 16 -7.17 -9.70 -0.57
CA ILE A 16 -6.02 -10.46 -0.11
C ILE A 16 -4.91 -10.27 -1.15
N LEU A 17 -3.82 -9.65 -0.74
CA LEU A 17 -2.63 -9.51 -1.56
C LEU A 17 -1.80 -10.78 -1.41
N SER A 18 -1.57 -11.48 -2.51
CA SER A 18 -0.79 -12.73 -2.51
C SER A 18 0.07 -12.81 -3.75
N PRO A 19 1.14 -13.64 -3.74
CA PRO A 19 1.93 -13.90 -4.95
C PRO A 19 1.12 -14.49 -6.11
N LYS A 20 -0.10 -14.98 -5.85
CA LYS A 20 -1.00 -15.56 -6.85
C LYS A 20 -1.99 -14.56 -7.42
N LEU A 21 -2.13 -13.37 -6.81
CA LEU A 21 -3.04 -12.34 -7.29
C LEU A 21 -2.60 -11.87 -8.68
N SER A 22 -3.46 -12.09 -9.68
CA SER A 22 -3.23 -11.60 -11.03
C SER A 22 -3.70 -10.16 -11.21
N LEU A 23 -3.13 -9.47 -12.20
CA LEU A 23 -3.56 -8.12 -12.58
C LEU A 23 -5.04 -8.09 -12.96
N GLU A 24 -5.51 -9.10 -13.70
CA GLU A 24 -6.91 -9.19 -14.15
C GLU A 24 -7.89 -9.45 -13.01
N GLU A 25 -7.48 -10.17 -11.96
CA GLU A 25 -8.25 -10.28 -10.73
C GLU A 25 -8.28 -8.96 -9.98
N PHE A 26 -7.13 -8.29 -9.86
CA PHE A 26 -7.05 -6.99 -9.20
C PHE A 26 -7.92 -5.92 -9.88
N LYS A 27 -7.96 -5.89 -11.22
CA LYS A 27 -8.80 -4.98 -12.03
C LYS A 27 -10.31 -5.12 -11.74
N LYS A 28 -10.75 -6.27 -11.20
CA LYS A 28 -12.16 -6.51 -10.82
C LYS A 28 -12.50 -5.98 -9.42
N THR A 29 -11.48 -5.59 -8.65
CA THR A 29 -11.69 -5.05 -7.30
C THR A 29 -12.08 -3.58 -7.35
N ARG A 30 -12.74 -3.08 -6.30
CA ARG A 30 -13.04 -1.65 -6.14
C ARG A 30 -11.82 -0.75 -6.01
N TYR A 31 -10.62 -1.32 -5.83
CA TYR A 31 -9.37 -0.58 -5.64
C TYR A 31 -8.68 -0.23 -6.96
N TYR A 32 -9.14 -0.81 -8.06
CA TYR A 32 -8.72 -0.41 -9.40
C TYR A 32 -9.58 0.76 -9.88
N THR A 33 -8.95 1.90 -10.13
CA THR A 33 -9.63 3.14 -10.56
C THR A 33 -9.18 3.57 -11.96
N GLY A 34 -8.66 2.65 -12.76
CA GLY A 34 -8.08 2.95 -14.07
C GLY A 34 -6.68 3.58 -13.98
N GLN A 35 -5.90 3.24 -12.94
CA GLN A 35 -4.50 3.65 -12.84
C GLN A 35 -3.72 3.22 -14.11
N ASP A 36 -2.79 4.07 -14.58
CA ASP A 36 -1.96 3.84 -15.78
C ASP A 36 -1.32 2.43 -15.72
N GLU A 37 -1.41 1.65 -16.79
CA GLU A 37 -1.00 0.23 -16.85
C GLU A 37 0.53 0.01 -16.71
N LYS A 38 1.26 1.02 -16.23
CA LYS A 38 2.70 1.00 -15.91
C LYS A 38 3.06 0.10 -14.74
N MET A 39 2.26 -0.92 -14.46
CA MET A 39 2.53 -1.98 -13.48
C MET A 39 2.62 -1.53 -12.02
N TYR A 40 2.56 -0.23 -11.71
CA TYR A 40 2.56 0.30 -10.34
C TYR A 40 1.20 0.91 -10.00
N MET A 41 0.51 0.35 -9.01
CA MET A 41 -0.84 0.75 -8.62
C MET A 41 -0.88 1.09 -7.14
N SER A 42 -1.39 2.27 -6.81
CA SER A 42 -1.69 2.63 -5.43
C SER A 42 -3.17 2.38 -5.15
N ILE A 43 -3.47 1.72 -4.03
CA ILE A 43 -4.85 1.65 -3.55
C ILE A 43 -5.18 2.92 -2.75
N GLY A 44 -6.43 3.37 -2.86
CA GLY A 44 -6.83 4.69 -2.37
C GLY A 44 -6.92 4.76 -0.85
N GLY A 45 -6.18 5.69 -0.24
CA GLY A 45 -6.25 6.00 1.18
C GLY A 45 -5.50 5.00 2.08
N PRO A 46 -5.52 5.24 3.40
CA PRO A 46 -4.91 4.35 4.37
C PRO A 46 -5.78 3.10 4.61
N HIS A 47 -5.12 1.96 4.78
CA HIS A 47 -5.74 0.68 5.10
C HIS A 47 -5.16 0.07 6.36
N LYS A 48 -6.02 -0.53 7.18
CA LYS A 48 -5.63 -1.09 8.48
C LYS A 48 -5.08 -2.49 8.33
N ILE A 49 -3.84 -2.70 8.74
CA ILE A 49 -3.17 -4.01 8.86
C ILE A 49 -2.69 -4.13 10.30
N ASP A 50 -3.20 -5.13 11.02
CA ASP A 50 -2.82 -5.44 12.42
C ASP A 50 -2.89 -4.21 13.35
N GLY A 51 -3.97 -3.43 13.19
CA GLY A 51 -4.26 -2.24 13.98
C GLY A 51 -3.58 -0.95 13.50
N ARG A 52 -2.62 -1.02 12.57
CA ARG A 52 -1.88 0.14 12.04
C ARG A 52 -2.36 0.51 10.64
N ASP A 53 -2.39 1.79 10.35
CA ASP A 53 -2.84 2.34 9.07
C ASP A 53 -1.66 2.49 8.10
N PHE A 54 -1.84 2.03 6.85
CA PHE A 54 -0.82 2.03 5.81
C PHE A 54 -1.37 2.53 4.49
N TYR A 55 -0.59 3.35 3.78
CA TYR A 55 -0.73 3.51 2.34
C TYR A 55 -0.06 2.34 1.64
N ILE A 56 -0.71 1.83 0.59
CA ILE A 56 -0.30 0.58 -0.05
C ILE A 56 -0.14 0.80 -1.55
N SER A 57 1.00 0.38 -2.05
CA SER A 57 1.29 0.33 -3.48
C SER A 57 1.66 -1.10 -3.88
N LEU A 58 1.24 -1.46 -5.10
CA LEU A 58 1.34 -2.78 -5.67
C LEU A 58 2.14 -2.70 -6.95
N TYR A 59 3.05 -3.63 -7.15
CA TYR A 59 3.75 -3.79 -8.42
C TYR A 59 3.47 -5.16 -9.02
N PHE A 60 3.00 -5.17 -10.26
CA PHE A 60 2.70 -6.36 -11.03
C PHE A 60 3.79 -6.60 -12.08
N LYS A 61 4.18 -7.84 -12.30
CA LYS A 61 5.09 -8.22 -13.38
C LYS A 61 4.68 -9.58 -13.92
N ASP A 62 4.76 -9.74 -15.24
CA ASP A 62 4.31 -10.95 -15.92
C ASP A 62 2.86 -11.32 -15.52
N SER A 63 2.02 -10.30 -15.36
CA SER A 63 0.61 -10.39 -14.96
C SER A 63 0.31 -10.80 -13.51
N PHE A 64 1.32 -10.94 -12.65
CA PHE A 64 1.14 -11.31 -11.23
C PHE A 64 1.74 -10.29 -10.27
N LEU A 65 1.18 -10.19 -9.07
CA LEU A 65 1.72 -9.35 -8.00
C LEU A 65 3.13 -9.84 -7.63
N LYS A 66 4.11 -8.93 -7.70
CA LYS A 66 5.51 -9.20 -7.34
C LYS A 66 5.95 -8.48 -6.08
N GLU A 67 5.41 -7.30 -5.85
CA GLU A 67 5.81 -6.49 -4.72
C GLU A 67 4.61 -5.76 -4.13
N VAL A 68 4.62 -5.65 -2.82
CA VAL A 68 3.72 -4.83 -2.02
C VAL A 68 4.58 -3.88 -1.19
N SER A 69 4.41 -2.59 -1.42
CA SER A 69 5.03 -1.53 -0.64
C SER A 69 4.02 -1.00 0.38
N LEU A 70 4.40 -1.04 1.67
CA LEU A 70 3.61 -0.53 2.78
C LEU A 70 4.28 0.72 3.36
N ALA A 71 3.61 1.85 3.28
CA ALA A 71 4.04 3.09 3.91
C ALA A 71 3.15 3.38 5.12
N MET A 72 3.74 3.46 6.31
CA MET A 72 2.98 3.76 7.54
C MET A 72 2.35 5.14 7.46
N ASP A 73 1.05 5.22 7.74
CA ASP A 73 0.39 6.49 7.98
C ASP A 73 0.83 7.02 9.36
N SER A 74 1.68 8.05 9.34
CA SER A 74 2.30 8.59 10.56
C SER A 74 1.63 9.90 10.95
N PRO A 75 0.92 9.94 12.10
CA PRO A 75 0.36 11.19 12.63
C PRO A 75 1.43 12.15 13.16
N LEU A 76 2.72 11.81 13.09
CA LEU A 76 3.83 12.72 13.39
C LEU A 76 4.14 13.64 12.20
N ILE A 77 3.75 13.27 10.99
CA ILE A 77 3.99 14.04 9.75
C ILE A 77 2.63 14.50 9.22
N LYS A 78 1.97 15.39 9.96
CA LYS A 78 0.55 15.68 9.75
C LYS A 78 0.23 16.50 8.51
N GLU A 79 1.14 17.30 7.97
CA GLU A 79 0.78 18.20 6.86
C GLU A 79 1.94 18.49 5.90
N TRP A 80 1.67 18.35 4.59
CA TRP A 80 2.56 18.80 3.51
C TRP A 80 2.86 20.30 3.60
N ASN A 81 1.92 21.07 4.15
CA ASN A 81 1.98 22.53 4.25
C ASN A 81 2.89 23.04 5.36
N ASN A 82 3.45 22.16 6.20
CA ASN A 82 4.29 22.52 7.34
C ASN A 82 5.74 22.03 7.18
N GLU A 83 6.30 22.28 5.99
CA GLU A 83 7.68 21.94 5.61
C GLU A 83 8.75 22.41 6.62
N PRO A 84 8.65 23.62 7.23
CA PRO A 84 9.61 24.06 8.24
C PRO A 84 9.66 23.15 9.48
N LYS A 85 8.51 22.72 10.01
CA LYS A 85 8.44 21.82 11.18
C LYS A 85 8.96 20.42 10.88
N ARG A 86 8.85 19.96 9.63
CA ARG A 86 9.44 18.67 9.22
C ARG A 86 10.96 18.69 9.23
N LYS A 87 11.58 19.82 8.87
CA LYS A 87 13.04 19.97 8.91
C LYS A 87 13.59 19.93 10.33
N GLU A 88 12.84 20.41 11.33
CA GLU A 88 13.23 20.32 12.74
C GLU A 88 13.39 18.88 13.24
N ILE A 89 12.63 17.92 12.69
CA ILE A 89 12.76 16.50 13.01
C ILE A 89 14.11 15.95 12.53
N HIS A 90 14.62 16.45 11.40
CA HIS A 90 15.93 16.02 10.85
C HIS A 90 17.12 16.62 11.61
N VAL A 91 16.94 17.72 12.35
CA VAL A 91 18.01 18.41 13.08
C VAL A 91 18.27 17.79 14.46
N ASN A 92 17.31 17.02 15.00
CA ASN A 92 17.37 16.44 16.34
C ASN A 92 17.62 14.91 16.34
N ILE A 93 18.14 14.34 15.25
CA ILE A 93 18.58 12.94 15.15
C ILE A 93 20.11 12.90 15.08
#